data_AF-A0A7D3SXF8-F1
#
_entry.id   AF-A0A7D3SXF8-F1
#
_cell.length_a   1.000
_cell.length_b   1.000
_cell.length_c   1.000
_cell.angle_alpha   90.00
_cell.angle_beta   90.00
_cell.angle_gamma   90.00
#
_symmetry.space_group_name_H-M   'P 1'
#
loop_
_entity.id
_entity.type
_entity.pdbx_description
1 polymer ?
#
loop_
_entity_poly.entity_id
_entity_poly.type
_entity_poly.pdbx_seq_one_letter_code
_entity_poly.pdbx_strand_id
1 'polypeptide(L)'
;MFVSRLFGVFDYFSLIIRGGLCSPFYRLSLFLLLGGFLSLRLPYVYGMGGFVLFIFFIVCPLFCGLFFSRVLDGGLSCFVSCFVPMGTPLWIAPFVCLAETLSYIVRPGVLMMRPFVNLSAGALGGYALGLLSMFSYWVVMFLVVLFFYEIFVAVVHWFIVYSILSFSKDH
;
A
#
# COMPACT_ATOMS: atom_id res chain seq x y z
N MET A 1 -3.85 39.13 -0.58
CA MET A 1 -4.65 38.05 0.06
C MET A 1 -4.58 36.72 -0.68
N PHE A 2 -4.60 36.69 -2.02
CA PHE A 2 -4.39 35.45 -2.79
C PHE A 2 -2.97 34.88 -2.65
N VAL A 3 -1.94 35.74 -2.70
CA VAL A 3 -0.53 35.32 -2.56
C VAL A 3 -0.24 34.69 -1.21
N SER A 4 -0.80 35.20 -0.11
CA SER A 4 -0.61 34.60 1.23
C SER A 4 -1.31 33.26 1.39
N ARG A 5 -2.46 33.05 0.73
CA ARG A 5 -3.12 31.73 0.69
C ARG A 5 -2.36 30.74 -0.18
N LEU A 6 -1.76 31.19 -1.29
CA LEU A 6 -0.95 30.35 -2.17
C LEU A 6 0.34 29.90 -1.47
N PHE A 7 1.00 30.81 -0.75
CA PHE A 7 2.14 30.47 0.12
C PHE A 7 1.74 29.54 1.26
N GLY A 8 0.57 29.74 1.88
CA GLY A 8 0.06 28.83 2.91
C GLY A 8 -0.25 27.42 2.37
N VAL A 9 -0.78 27.31 1.15
CA VAL A 9 -0.98 26.01 0.47
C VAL A 9 0.35 25.38 0.12
N PHE A 10 1.34 26.17 -0.32
CA PHE A 10 2.69 25.69 -0.60
C PHE A 10 3.40 25.19 0.65
N ASP A 11 3.26 25.88 1.79
CA ASP A 11 3.78 25.44 3.09
C ASP A 11 3.06 24.19 3.60
N TYR A 12 1.75 24.07 3.39
CA TYR A 12 1.03 22.83 3.69
C TYR A 12 1.50 21.66 2.82
N PHE A 13 1.72 21.90 1.53
CA PHE A 13 2.28 20.89 0.62
C PHE A 13 3.71 20.50 1.01
N SER A 14 4.54 21.47 1.35
CA SER A 14 5.92 21.22 1.79
C SER A 14 5.95 20.47 3.12
N LEU A 15 5.01 20.72 4.05
CA LEU A 15 4.83 19.98 5.29
C LEU A 15 4.29 18.55 5.09
N ILE A 16 3.40 18.34 4.11
CA ILE A 16 2.92 16.99 3.76
C ILE A 16 4.07 16.15 3.18
N ILE A 17 4.92 16.78 2.36
CA ILE A 17 6.08 16.15 1.75
C ILE A 17 7.16 15.90 2.82
N ARG A 18 7.55 16.90 3.64
CA ARG A 18 8.59 16.74 4.67
C ARG A 18 8.16 15.96 5.91
N GLY A 19 6.88 15.96 6.26
CA GLY A 19 6.37 15.34 7.49
C GLY A 19 6.48 13.81 7.52
N GLY A 20 6.71 13.17 6.37
CA GLY A 20 6.72 11.72 6.22
C GLY A 20 5.46 11.05 6.79
N LEU A 21 5.55 9.77 7.14
CA LEU A 21 4.44 8.96 7.69
C LEU A 21 3.71 9.52 8.92
N CYS A 22 4.31 10.44 9.67
CA CYS A 22 3.65 11.08 10.82
C CYS A 22 2.63 12.13 10.41
N SER A 23 2.61 12.57 9.14
CA SER A 23 1.63 13.55 8.69
C SER A 23 0.21 12.98 8.79
N PRO A 24 -0.79 13.81 9.11
CA PRO A 24 -2.19 13.36 9.22
C PRO A 24 -2.73 12.78 7.90
N PHE A 25 -2.15 13.19 6.76
CA PHE A 25 -2.51 12.68 5.44
C PHE A 25 -2.20 11.19 5.27
N TYR A 26 -1.00 10.74 5.67
CA TYR A 26 -0.63 9.32 5.59
C TYR A 26 -1.51 8.46 6.50
N ARG A 27 -1.78 8.93 7.72
CA ARG A 27 -2.64 8.21 8.69
C ARG A 27 -4.07 8.08 8.19
N LEU A 28 -4.64 9.15 7.62
CA LEU A 28 -6.00 9.12 7.06
C LEU A 28 -6.08 8.20 5.85
N SER A 29 -5.08 8.24 4.96
CA SER A 29 -5.02 7.38 3.78
C SER A 29 -4.88 5.89 4.15
N LEU A 30 -4.06 5.56 5.16
CA LEU A 30 -3.96 4.21 5.71
C LEU A 30 -5.27 3.74 6.34
N PHE A 31 -5.98 4.63 7.06
CA PHE A 31 -7.29 4.30 7.62
C PHE A 31 -8.33 4.05 6.51
N LEU A 32 -8.33 4.86 5.45
CA LEU A 32 -9.17 4.63 4.28
C LEU A 32 -8.84 3.30 3.60
N LEU A 33 -7.57 2.92 3.49
CA LEU A 33 -7.15 1.63 2.93
C LEU A 33 -7.72 0.44 3.75
N LEU A 34 -7.65 0.52 5.08
CA LEU A 34 -8.26 -0.48 5.96
C LEU A 34 -9.78 -0.57 5.75
N GLY A 35 -10.42 0.61 5.68
CA GLY A 35 -11.84 0.73 5.35
C GLY A 35 -12.17 0.01 4.06
N GLY A 36 -11.45 0.34 2.97
CA GLY A 36 -11.64 -0.27 1.65
C GLY A 36 -11.45 -1.80 1.61
N PHE A 37 -10.49 -2.33 2.38
CA PHE A 37 -10.27 -3.78 2.48
C PHE A 37 -11.42 -4.49 3.19
N LEU A 38 -11.85 -3.97 4.33
CA LEU A 38 -12.99 -4.51 5.08
C LEU A 38 -14.28 -4.39 4.29
N SER A 39 -14.39 -3.30 3.56
CA SER A 39 -15.60 -2.95 2.90
C SER A 39 -15.81 -3.87 1.67
N LEU A 40 -14.79 -4.46 1.03
CA LEU A 40 -14.90 -5.48 -0.04
C LEU A 40 -15.95 -6.56 0.25
N ARG A 41 -16.14 -6.91 1.52
CA ARG A 41 -17.12 -7.89 1.97
C ARG A 41 -18.57 -7.39 1.93
N LEU A 42 -18.79 -6.09 2.14
CA LEU A 42 -20.15 -5.56 2.12
C LEU A 42 -20.70 -5.73 0.71
N PRO A 43 -21.78 -6.51 0.55
CA PRO A 43 -22.32 -6.76 -0.76
C PRO A 43 -22.77 -5.42 -1.39
N TYR A 44 -22.54 -5.29 -2.69
CA TYR A 44 -22.94 -4.14 -3.51
C TYR A 44 -22.21 -2.80 -3.31
N VAL A 45 -21.15 -2.73 -2.50
CA VAL A 45 -20.45 -1.44 -2.28
C VAL A 45 -19.39 -1.15 -3.36
N TYR A 46 -18.63 -2.15 -3.83
CA TYR A 46 -17.74 -2.05 -4.99
C TYR A 46 -17.57 -3.42 -5.66
N GLY A 47 -17.48 -3.43 -6.99
CA GLY A 47 -17.08 -4.61 -7.75
C GLY A 47 -15.57 -4.79 -7.79
N MET A 48 -15.11 -5.93 -8.33
CA MET A 48 -13.69 -6.27 -8.48
C MET A 48 -12.85 -5.19 -9.14
N GLY A 49 -13.34 -4.62 -10.25
CA GLY A 49 -12.63 -3.54 -10.95
C GLY A 49 -12.54 -2.26 -10.12
N GLY A 50 -13.59 -1.95 -9.35
CA GLY A 50 -13.60 -0.80 -8.44
C GLY A 50 -12.60 -0.95 -7.30
N PHE A 51 -12.42 -2.17 -6.79
CA PHE A 51 -11.45 -2.46 -5.74
C PHE A 51 -9.99 -2.27 -6.20
N VAL A 52 -9.64 -2.72 -7.41
CA VAL A 52 -8.30 -2.48 -7.99
C VAL A 52 -8.02 -0.99 -8.11
N LEU A 53 -8.98 -0.25 -8.68
CA LEU A 53 -8.84 1.20 -8.85
C LEU A 53 -8.70 1.89 -7.49
N PHE A 54 -9.50 1.49 -6.50
CA PHE A 54 -9.40 2.01 -5.14
C PHE A 54 -8.00 1.81 -4.54
N ILE A 55 -7.44 0.60 -4.61
CA ILE A 55 -6.09 0.31 -4.11
C ILE A 55 -5.06 1.19 -4.84
N PHE A 56 -5.16 1.26 -6.16
CA PHE A 56 -4.23 2.03 -6.97
C PHE A 56 -4.28 3.52 -6.63
N PHE A 57 -5.47 4.12 -6.52
CA PHE A 57 -5.65 5.54 -6.20
C PHE A 57 -5.19 5.92 -4.80
N ILE A 58 -5.23 5.00 -3.83
CA ILE A 58 -4.78 5.27 -2.47
C ILE A 58 -3.26 5.02 -2.32
N VAL A 59 -2.75 3.90 -2.83
CA VAL A 59 -1.36 3.49 -2.62
C VAL A 59 -0.40 4.27 -3.52
N CYS A 60 -0.79 4.62 -4.75
CA CYS A 60 0.07 5.38 -5.67
C CYS A 60 0.49 6.76 -5.12
N PRO A 61 -0.43 7.65 -4.69
CA PRO A 61 -0.04 8.94 -4.12
C PRO A 61 0.72 8.82 -2.80
N LEU A 62 0.44 7.79 -1.98
CA LEU A 62 1.22 7.53 -0.77
C LEU A 62 2.69 7.23 -1.10
N PHE A 63 2.93 6.36 -2.08
CA PHE A 63 4.28 6.02 -2.48
C PHE A 63 4.98 7.18 -3.18
N CYS A 64 4.31 7.87 -4.10
CA CYS A 64 4.86 9.07 -4.76
C CYS A 64 5.21 10.15 -3.74
N GLY A 65 4.37 10.39 -2.72
CA GLY A 65 4.65 11.35 -1.66
C GLY A 65 5.92 11.02 -0.87
N LEU A 66 6.11 9.76 -0.50
CA LEU A 66 7.33 9.30 0.17
C LEU A 66 8.55 9.40 -0.76
N PHE A 67 8.42 9.02 -2.03
CA PHE A 67 9.50 9.12 -3.01
C PHE A 67 9.95 10.57 -3.22
N PHE A 68 9.03 11.51 -3.39
CA PHE A 68 9.37 12.93 -3.54
C PHE A 68 9.98 13.51 -2.27
N SER A 69 9.50 13.14 -1.08
CA SER A 69 10.14 13.53 0.19
C SER A 69 11.61 13.12 0.24
N ARG A 70 11.92 11.88 -0.18
CA ARG A 70 13.30 11.38 -0.22
C ARG A 70 14.20 12.19 -1.15
N VAL A 71 13.74 12.38 -2.39
CA VAL A 71 14.53 13.08 -3.41
C VAL A 71 14.80 14.52 -3.01
N LEU A 72 13.83 15.18 -2.37
CA LEU A 72 13.94 16.58 -1.96
C LEU A 72 14.74 16.79 -0.66
N ASP A 73 14.66 15.86 0.31
CA ASP A 73 15.36 16.01 1.59
C ASP A 73 16.81 15.47 1.56
N GLY A 74 17.10 14.41 0.80
CA GLY A 74 18.42 13.76 0.77
C GLY A 74 19.29 14.05 -0.46
N GLY A 75 18.69 14.55 -1.55
CA GLY A 75 19.37 14.70 -2.84
C GLY A 75 19.64 13.37 -3.55
N LEU A 76 19.73 13.41 -4.88
CA LEU A 76 19.88 12.22 -5.74
C LEU A 76 21.18 11.42 -5.45
N SER A 77 22.23 12.11 -5.00
CA SER A 77 23.53 11.52 -4.68
C SER A 77 23.53 10.71 -3.39
N CYS A 78 22.85 11.16 -2.33
CA CYS A 78 22.77 10.41 -1.08
C CYS A 78 21.82 9.21 -1.19
N PHE A 79 20.78 9.31 -2.04
CA PHE A 79 19.84 8.22 -2.34
C PHE A 79 20.54 7.03 -3.00
N VAL A 80 21.43 7.29 -3.96
CA VAL A 80 22.23 6.27 -4.65
C VAL A 80 23.28 5.64 -3.72
N SER A 81 23.88 6.43 -2.83
CA SER A 81 24.87 5.91 -1.87
C SER A 81 24.28 5.09 -0.73
N CYS A 82 23.03 5.32 -0.32
CA CYS A 82 22.38 4.55 0.73
C CYS A 82 22.01 3.11 0.30
N PHE A 83 21.87 2.87 -1.01
CA PHE A 83 21.59 1.54 -1.56
C PHE A 83 22.80 0.62 -1.66
N VAL A 84 24.01 1.12 -1.42
CA VAL A 84 25.24 0.33 -1.48
C VAL A 84 25.68 -0.01 -0.05
N PRO A 85 25.56 -1.29 0.39
CA PRO A 85 26.00 -1.67 1.72
C PRO A 85 27.52 -1.50 1.88
N MET A 86 27.93 -1.01 3.06
CA MET A 86 29.35 -0.83 3.40
C MET A 86 30.08 -2.18 3.34
N GLY A 87 31.00 -2.32 2.39
CA GLY A 87 31.78 -3.56 2.18
C GLY A 87 31.58 -4.22 0.82
N THR A 88 30.74 -3.70 -0.07
CA THR A 88 30.67 -4.23 -1.45
C THR A 88 31.95 -3.90 -2.23
N PRO A 89 32.56 -4.87 -2.94
CA PRO A 89 33.69 -4.60 -3.81
C PRO A 89 33.30 -3.60 -4.92
N LEU A 90 34.18 -2.65 -5.20
CA LEU A 90 33.92 -1.51 -6.09
C LEU A 90 33.41 -1.91 -7.49
N TRP A 91 33.75 -3.12 -7.93
CA TRP A 91 33.43 -3.63 -9.27
C TRP A 91 31.97 -4.08 -9.40
N ILE A 92 31.34 -4.52 -8.30
CA ILE A 92 29.95 -5.01 -8.27
C ILE A 92 28.98 -3.93 -7.74
N ALA A 93 29.50 -2.94 -7.02
CA ALA A 93 28.74 -1.82 -6.46
C ALA A 93 27.73 -1.16 -7.43
N PRO A 94 28.06 -0.84 -8.71
CA PRO A 94 27.09 -0.23 -9.62
C PRO A 94 25.94 -1.15 -10.01
N PHE A 95 26.19 -2.46 -10.16
CA PHE A 95 25.13 -3.44 -10.45
C PHE A 95 24.18 -3.63 -9.27
N VAL A 96 24.72 -3.68 -8.04
CA VAL A 96 23.91 -3.79 -6.82
C VAL A 96 23.05 -2.55 -6.65
N CYS A 97 23.59 -1.35 -6.87
CA CYS A 97 22.81 -0.12 -6.82
C CYS A 97 21.67 -0.10 -7.85
N LEU A 98 21.91 -0.56 -9.08
CA LEU A 98 20.86 -0.67 -10.10
C LEU A 98 19.79 -1.71 -9.71
N ALA A 99 20.20 -2.84 -9.15
CA ALA A 99 19.27 -3.89 -8.71
C ALA A 99 18.39 -3.43 -7.54
N GLU A 100 18.95 -2.70 -6.57
CA GLU A 100 18.19 -2.21 -5.41
C GLU A 100 17.25 -1.06 -5.80
N THR A 101 17.67 -0.17 -6.71
CA THR A 101 16.77 0.89 -7.24
C THR A 101 15.60 0.29 -8.03
N LEU A 102 15.84 -0.74 -8.86
CA LEU A 102 14.76 -1.49 -9.51
C LEU A 102 13.85 -2.17 -8.49
N SER A 103 14.41 -2.81 -7.47
CA SER A 103 13.64 -3.48 -6.41
C SER A 103 12.78 -2.49 -5.62
N TYR A 104 13.28 -1.28 -5.37
CA TYR A 104 12.53 -0.20 -4.74
C TYR A 104 11.34 0.27 -5.59
N ILE A 105 11.51 0.42 -6.91
CA ILE A 105 10.44 0.80 -7.84
C ILE A 105 9.37 -0.30 -7.97
N VAL A 106 9.77 -1.57 -7.96
CA VAL A 106 8.84 -2.70 -8.11
C VAL A 106 8.06 -2.99 -6.82
N ARG A 107 8.64 -2.69 -5.65
CA ARG A 107 8.04 -2.90 -4.31
C ARG A 107 6.58 -2.42 -4.19
N PRO A 108 6.21 -1.16 -4.52
CA PRO A 108 4.82 -0.70 -4.43
C PRO A 108 3.87 -1.46 -5.35
N GLY A 109 4.31 -1.85 -6.55
CA GLY A 109 3.47 -2.62 -7.48
C GLY A 109 3.13 -3.99 -6.92
N VAL A 110 4.13 -4.71 -6.40
CA VAL A 110 3.93 -6.02 -5.76
C VAL A 110 3.08 -5.88 -4.50
N LEU A 111 3.24 -4.79 -3.76
CA LEU A 111 2.46 -4.48 -2.56
C LEU A 111 0.97 -4.29 -2.87
N MET A 112 0.61 -3.66 -3.99
CA MET A 112 -0.80 -3.48 -4.41
C MET A 112 -1.43 -4.80 -4.89
N MET A 113 -0.67 -5.62 -5.61
CA MET A 113 -1.17 -6.88 -6.19
C MET A 113 -1.48 -7.94 -5.13
N ARG A 114 -0.73 -8.00 -4.01
CA ARG A 114 -0.95 -8.98 -2.93
C ARG A 114 -2.33 -8.90 -2.28
N PRO A 115 -2.76 -7.77 -1.68
CA PRO A 115 -4.09 -7.66 -1.10
C PRO A 115 -5.17 -7.82 -2.17
N PHE A 116 -4.94 -7.32 -3.39
CA PHE A 116 -5.89 -7.51 -4.48
C PHE A 116 -6.19 -8.99 -4.72
N VAL A 117 -5.18 -9.80 -5.05
CA VAL A 117 -5.39 -11.22 -5.37
C VAL A 117 -6.00 -11.97 -4.19
N ASN A 118 -5.50 -11.76 -2.97
CA ASN A 118 -5.92 -12.53 -1.80
C ASN A 118 -7.35 -12.20 -1.36
N LEU A 119 -7.70 -10.91 -1.27
CA LEU A 119 -9.04 -10.51 -0.84
C LEU A 119 -10.08 -10.78 -1.95
N SER A 120 -9.71 -10.60 -3.22
CA SER A 120 -10.60 -10.86 -4.34
C SER A 120 -10.88 -12.35 -4.55
N ALA A 121 -9.85 -13.20 -4.48
CA ALA A 121 -10.02 -14.64 -4.63
C ALA A 121 -10.87 -15.24 -3.50
N GLY A 122 -10.69 -14.76 -2.27
CA GLY A 122 -11.54 -15.14 -1.14
C GLY A 122 -13.01 -14.80 -1.41
N ALA A 123 -13.30 -13.53 -1.73
CA ALA A 123 -14.66 -13.06 -1.90
C ALA A 123 -15.40 -13.78 -3.04
N LEU A 124 -14.75 -14.00 -4.18
CA LEU A 124 -15.33 -14.80 -5.28
C LEU A 124 -15.49 -16.27 -4.93
N GLY A 125 -14.51 -16.83 -4.20
CA GLY A 125 -14.57 -18.21 -3.72
C GLY A 125 -15.77 -18.43 -2.79
N GLY A 126 -15.96 -17.54 -1.81
CA GLY A 126 -17.11 -17.56 -0.91
C GLY A 126 -18.44 -17.40 -1.66
N TYR A 127 -18.51 -16.47 -2.61
CA TYR A 127 -19.71 -16.27 -3.45
C TYR A 127 -20.06 -17.52 -4.28
N ALA A 128 -19.06 -18.13 -4.94
CA ALA A 128 -19.24 -19.32 -5.74
C ALA A 128 -19.67 -20.53 -4.89
N LEU A 129 -19.04 -20.75 -3.74
CA LEU A 129 -19.40 -21.82 -2.80
C LEU A 129 -20.81 -21.64 -2.25
N GLY A 130 -21.19 -20.40 -1.94
CA GLY A 130 -22.55 -20.04 -1.59
C GLY A 130 -23.53 -20.48 -2.68
N LEU A 131 -23.36 -20.02 -3.91
CA LEU A 131 -24.26 -20.35 -5.02
C LEU A 131 -24.45 -21.85 -5.24
N LEU A 132 -23.38 -22.63 -5.11
CA LEU A 132 -23.40 -24.07 -5.38
C LEU A 132 -24.11 -24.88 -4.28
N SER A 133 -24.13 -24.40 -3.03
CA SER A 133 -24.43 -25.29 -1.90
C SER A 133 -25.06 -24.63 -0.67
N MET A 134 -26.01 -23.71 -0.89
CA MET A 134 -26.78 -23.06 0.20
C MET A 134 -27.56 -24.02 1.11
N PHE A 135 -27.84 -25.26 0.67
CA PHE A 135 -28.71 -26.19 1.39
C PHE A 135 -27.99 -27.11 2.39
N SER A 136 -26.65 -27.13 2.41
CA SER A 136 -25.89 -28.00 3.33
C SER A 136 -25.39 -27.23 4.55
N TYR A 137 -25.71 -27.72 5.75
CA TYR A 137 -25.26 -27.15 7.03
C TYR A 137 -23.72 -27.03 7.11
N TRP A 138 -23.00 -28.01 6.57
CA TRP A 138 -21.53 -28.03 6.54
C TRP A 138 -20.94 -26.87 5.73
N VAL A 139 -21.61 -26.48 4.64
CA VAL A 139 -21.17 -25.38 3.78
C VAL A 139 -21.40 -24.05 4.45
N VAL A 140 -22.55 -23.89 5.13
CA VAL A 140 -22.83 -22.66 5.90
C VAL A 140 -21.78 -22.50 7.01
N MET A 141 -21.45 -23.57 7.73
CA MET A 141 -20.38 -23.52 8.75
C MET A 141 -19.03 -23.13 8.12
N PHE A 142 -18.67 -23.69 6.97
CA PHE A 142 -17.44 -23.35 6.27
C PHE A 142 -17.40 -21.88 5.82
N LEU A 143 -18.51 -21.35 5.30
CA LEU A 143 -18.61 -19.94 4.89
C LEU A 143 -18.44 -18.98 6.07
N VAL A 144 -18.92 -19.34 7.27
CA VAL A 144 -18.67 -18.55 8.49
C VAL A 144 -17.20 -18.56 8.88
N VAL A 145 -16.51 -19.69 8.77
CA VAL A 145 -15.07 -19.75 9.07
C VAL A 145 -14.26 -18.96 8.03
N LEU A 146 -14.59 -19.12 6.75
CA LEU A 146 -14.02 -18.34 5.65
C LEU A 146 -14.24 -16.84 5.92
N PHE A 147 -15.41 -16.48 6.45
CA PHE A 147 -15.72 -15.10 6.76
C PHE A 147 -14.71 -14.47 7.73
N PHE A 148 -14.39 -15.14 8.84
CA PHE A 148 -13.40 -14.65 9.80
C PHE A 148 -11.97 -14.69 9.25
N TYR A 149 -11.63 -15.73 8.49
CA TYR A 149 -10.32 -15.86 7.85
C TYR A 149 -10.03 -14.66 6.93
N GLU A 150 -11.00 -14.22 6.13
CA GLU A 150 -10.81 -13.07 5.25
C GLU A 150 -10.61 -11.74 5.98
N ILE A 151 -11.32 -11.51 7.09
CA ILE A 151 -11.09 -10.32 7.93
C ILE A 151 -9.66 -10.32 8.44
N PHE A 152 -9.20 -11.48 8.93
CA PHE A 152 -7.83 -11.63 9.37
C PHE A 152 -6.83 -11.33 8.25
N VAL A 153 -7.05 -11.90 7.06
CA VAL A 153 -6.22 -11.63 5.87
C VAL A 153 -6.22 -10.14 5.51
N ALA A 154 -7.37 -9.46 5.56
CA ALA A 154 -7.47 -8.02 5.29
C ALA A 154 -6.64 -7.17 6.27
N VAL A 155 -6.72 -7.47 7.57
CA VAL A 155 -5.94 -6.78 8.61
C VAL A 155 -4.44 -7.03 8.46
N VAL A 156 -4.05 -8.28 8.18
CA VAL A 156 -2.63 -8.62 7.95
C VAL A 156 -2.08 -7.87 6.74
N HIS A 157 -2.82 -7.81 5.64
CA HIS A 157 -2.37 -7.07 4.46
C HIS A 157 -2.28 -5.56 4.70
N TRP A 158 -3.23 -4.99 5.43
CA TRP A 158 -3.15 -3.59 5.85
C TRP A 158 -1.87 -3.33 6.67
N PHE A 159 -1.55 -4.21 7.61
CA PHE A 159 -0.33 -4.12 8.41
C PHE A 159 0.94 -4.24 7.57
N ILE A 160 0.97 -5.13 6.57
CA ILE A 160 2.10 -5.27 5.63
C ILE A 160 2.29 -3.98 4.82
N VAL A 161 1.21 -3.34 4.37
CA VAL A 161 1.29 -2.06 3.66
C VAL A 161 1.88 -0.98 4.57
N TYR A 162 1.41 -0.91 5.81
CA TYR A 162 1.94 0.01 6.81
C TYR A 162 3.43 -0.21 7.09
N SER A 163 3.85 -1.47 7.33
CA SER A 163 5.24 -1.79 7.65
C SER A 163 6.19 -1.49 6.49
N ILE A 164 5.78 -1.73 5.25
CA ILE A 164 6.60 -1.45 4.07
C ILE A 164 6.72 0.06 3.82
N LEU A 165 5.65 0.82 4.03
CA LEU A 165 5.76 2.29 3.99
C LEU A 165 6.70 2.78 5.09
N SER A 166 6.63 2.21 6.30
CA SER A 166 7.54 2.55 7.41
C SER A 166 8.99 2.25 7.07
N PHE A 167 9.26 1.06 6.54
CA PHE A 167 10.60 0.66 6.09
C PHE A 167 11.12 1.60 5.00
N SER A 168 10.26 2.01 4.07
CA SER A 168 10.59 2.99 3.03
C SER A 168 10.88 4.40 3.59
N LYS A 169 10.57 4.67 4.86
CA LYS A 169 10.96 5.90 5.57
C LYS A 169 12.30 5.74 6.29
N ASP A 170 12.71 4.55 6.66
CA ASP A 170 13.96 4.35 7.44
C ASP A 170 15.19 4.09 6.55
N HIS A 171 14.97 3.68 5.29
CA HIS A 171 15.97 3.55 4.22
C HIS A 171 15.79 4.61 3.13
#